data_AF-A0A8H5HTR9-F1
#
_entry.id   AF-A0A8H5HTR9-F1
#
_cell.length_a   1.000
_cell.length_b   1.000
_cell.length_c   1.000
_cell.angle_alpha   90.00
_cell.angle_beta   90.00
_cell.angle_gamma   90.00
#
_symmetry.space_group_name_H-M   'P 1'
#
loop_
_entity.id
_entity.type
_entity.pdbx_description
1 polymer ?
#
loop_
_entity_poly.entity_id
_entity_poly.type
_entity_poly.pdbx_seq_one_letter_code
_entity_poly.pdbx_strand_id
1 'polypeptide(L)'
;MVKVDLGISLENASGTVSARDTAAKLELETLPSDPESQFKTQPATLETHQPFSFPYPQSIPRRLSISLRGIVLLEAAPPLNPLPAEISRSMKLASYSSCPKSPPRNVARAERAQSERLRDSVETGEGAFLTIGVIGVIGDVPAAASLMIQRHPVYWLDDGDSIFHQKASETIFKIHSSKLDSSKLLSDSLSDAFDALKGQTVDGQGLDGCSRYVVLDPIEARDFVALLDSLYGNKALSADSTLAEVSSILRVTGPSQLDLPVLHEQARHFFEDLCPKDAFKLATFEFHDSSAEEAMALSIQYDIDQCQKSLLYYLASETHLDASTFPTTIIPPTLTSQILQHGHALESILIERFTPLLFTPPPTSHMECTDVLAEQWMPLVITPAIADSAMGKPLQTLEKMKSIPWGKYGICDSCVKEKLDEWSEEQNAVWELLDGSVWGTKAPEVL
;
A
#
# COMPACT_ATOMS: atom_id res chain seq x y z
N MET A 1 25.39 -17.24 10.12
CA MET A 1 25.23 -17.19 8.65
C MET A 1 25.32 -18.61 8.11
N VAL A 2 24.18 -19.21 7.80
CA VAL A 2 24.10 -20.53 7.15
C VAL A 2 23.98 -20.28 5.65
N LYS A 3 24.94 -20.77 4.88
CA LYS A 3 24.95 -20.71 3.43
C LYS A 3 24.23 -21.96 2.92
N VAL A 4 23.12 -21.79 2.22
CA VAL A 4 22.40 -22.88 1.56
C VAL A 4 22.64 -22.74 0.07
N ASP A 5 23.41 -23.65 -0.51
CA ASP A 5 23.62 -23.74 -1.96
C ASP A 5 22.50 -24.61 -2.56
N LEU A 6 21.69 -24.01 -3.44
CA LEU A 6 20.70 -24.71 -4.25
C LEU A 6 21.35 -25.10 -5.59
N GLY A 7 21.70 -26.38 -5.73
CA GLY A 7 22.13 -26.96 -6.99
C GLY A 7 20.93 -27.41 -7.83
N ILE A 8 20.81 -26.88 -9.06
CA ILE A 8 19.88 -27.37 -10.08
C ILE A 8 20.65 -28.35 -10.96
N SER A 9 20.15 -29.58 -11.10
CA SER A 9 20.70 -30.58 -12.02
C SER A 9 19.68 -30.89 -13.11
N LEU A 10 20.07 -30.75 -14.37
CA LEU A 10 19.29 -31.15 -15.54
C LEU A 10 19.84 -32.48 -16.07
N GLU A 11 19.08 -33.57 -15.92
CA GLU A 11 19.38 -34.83 -16.58
C GLU A 11 18.74 -34.85 -17.97
N ASN A 12 19.56 -34.79 -19.02
CA ASN A 12 19.17 -35.20 -20.36
C ASN A 12 19.69 -36.61 -20.63
N ALA A 13 18.81 -37.45 -21.19
CA ALA A 13 19.11 -38.82 -21.58
C ALA A 13 20.02 -38.85 -22.83
N SER A 14 21.33 -38.68 -22.64
CA SER A 14 22.39 -39.41 -23.35
C SER A 14 23.77 -38.90 -22.93
N GLY A 15 24.61 -39.79 -22.39
CA GLY A 15 26.07 -39.67 -22.46
C GLY A 15 26.73 -38.61 -21.57
N THR A 16 27.43 -39.08 -20.55
CA THR A 16 28.36 -38.30 -19.73
C THR A 16 29.61 -37.90 -20.51
N VAL A 17 29.85 -36.59 -20.65
CA VAL A 17 31.19 -36.02 -20.87
C VAL A 17 31.34 -34.82 -19.95
N SER A 18 32.36 -34.89 -19.09
CA SER A 18 32.80 -33.83 -18.18
C SER A 18 33.70 -32.85 -18.92
N ALA A 19 33.45 -31.54 -18.78
CA ALA A 19 34.42 -30.51 -19.12
C ALA A 19 34.33 -29.33 -18.15
N ARG A 20 35.49 -29.07 -17.52
CA ARG A 20 35.84 -27.89 -16.73
C ARG A 20 36.10 -26.68 -17.64
N ASP A 21 35.96 -25.51 -17.02
CA ASP A 21 36.61 -24.24 -17.32
C ASP A 21 36.31 -23.56 -18.67
N THR A 22 35.60 -22.44 -18.62
CA THR A 22 35.99 -21.24 -19.39
C THR A 22 35.26 -20.00 -18.85
N ALA A 23 36.01 -19.17 -18.12
CA ALA A 23 35.65 -17.78 -17.86
C ALA A 23 36.01 -16.97 -19.11
N ALA A 24 35.00 -16.45 -19.82
CA ALA A 24 35.20 -15.54 -20.93
C ALA A 24 34.92 -14.10 -20.47
N LYS A 25 35.98 -13.31 -20.52
CA LYS A 25 36.11 -11.87 -20.30
C LYS A 25 35.39 -11.13 -21.43
N LEU A 26 34.33 -10.39 -21.12
CA LEU A 26 33.70 -9.44 -22.05
C LEU A 26 34.51 -8.15 -22.04
N GLU A 27 35.19 -7.86 -23.16
CA GLU A 27 35.77 -6.55 -23.45
C GLU A 27 34.72 -5.68 -24.15
N LEU A 28 34.58 -4.46 -23.64
CA LEU A 28 33.66 -3.43 -24.09
C LEU A 28 34.29 -2.75 -25.33
N GLU A 29 33.83 -3.08 -26.54
CA GLU A 29 34.20 -2.32 -27.74
C GLU A 29 33.27 -1.11 -27.91
N THR A 30 33.88 0.06 -27.86
CA THR A 30 33.30 1.38 -28.14
C THR A 30 32.97 1.53 -29.62
N LEU A 31 31.71 1.83 -29.93
CA LEU A 31 31.26 2.30 -31.26
C LEU A 31 31.61 3.78 -31.46
N PRO A 32 32.09 4.19 -32.65
CA PRO A 32 32.18 5.60 -33.00
C PRO A 32 30.87 6.12 -33.61
N SER A 33 30.50 7.29 -33.12
CA SER A 33 29.52 8.24 -33.63
C SER A 33 29.96 8.88 -34.94
N ASP A 34 29.14 8.82 -35.99
CA ASP A 34 28.59 10.00 -36.67
C ASP A 34 27.61 9.62 -37.81
N PRO A 35 26.51 10.36 -38.02
CA PRO A 35 25.63 10.20 -39.17
C PRO A 35 25.77 11.39 -40.14
N GLU A 36 25.92 11.17 -41.45
CA GLU A 36 25.33 12.06 -42.46
C GLU A 36 25.45 11.57 -43.91
N SER A 37 24.33 11.76 -44.62
CA SER A 37 24.18 11.84 -46.08
C SER A 37 24.10 10.53 -46.88
N GLN A 38 22.89 10.23 -47.38
CA GLN A 38 22.53 10.30 -48.82
C GLN A 38 21.29 9.42 -49.09
N PHE A 39 20.10 10.03 -49.11
CA PHE A 39 18.93 9.42 -49.76
C PHE A 39 18.84 9.95 -51.20
N LYS A 40 19.17 9.07 -52.15
CA LYS A 40 18.82 9.21 -53.57
C LYS A 40 17.66 8.25 -53.85
N THR A 41 16.53 8.81 -54.22
CA THR A 41 15.34 8.11 -54.69
C THR A 41 15.56 7.53 -56.09
N GLN A 42 15.26 6.24 -56.26
CA GLN A 42 14.91 5.62 -57.54
C GLN A 42 13.73 4.67 -57.35
N PRO A 43 12.82 4.55 -58.34
CA PRO A 43 11.57 3.81 -58.20
C PRO A 43 11.79 2.32 -58.51
N ALA A 44 11.28 1.45 -57.64
CA ALA A 44 11.26 0.02 -57.87
C ALA A 44 9.93 -0.40 -58.53
N THR A 45 10.11 -1.15 -59.61
CA THR A 45 9.13 -1.86 -60.44
C THR A 45 8.32 -2.89 -59.65
N LEU A 46 7.03 -3.01 -60.01
CA LEU A 46 6.14 -4.09 -59.61
C LEU A 46 6.67 -5.46 -60.07
N GLU A 47 6.94 -6.36 -59.12
CA GLU A 47 6.95 -7.80 -59.37
C GLU A 47 5.90 -8.49 -58.50
N THR A 48 4.97 -9.15 -59.19
CA THR A 48 3.93 -10.05 -58.67
C THR A 48 4.55 -11.28 -58.01
N HIS A 49 4.31 -11.46 -56.71
CA HIS A 49 4.61 -12.71 -56.00
C HIS A 49 3.34 -13.54 -55.73
N GLN A 50 3.44 -14.83 -56.07
CA GLN A 50 2.49 -15.90 -55.74
C GLN A 50 2.45 -16.18 -54.22
N PRO A 51 1.35 -16.75 -53.69
CA PRO A 51 1.19 -16.99 -52.26
C PRO A 51 2.01 -18.20 -51.78
N PHE A 52 2.84 -17.97 -50.76
CA PHE A 52 3.48 -19.02 -49.96
C PHE A 52 2.53 -19.45 -48.83
N SER A 53 2.13 -20.72 -48.85
CA SER A 53 1.40 -21.36 -47.75
C SER A 53 2.40 -21.92 -46.74
N PHE A 54 2.34 -21.46 -45.48
CA PHE A 54 3.04 -22.10 -44.36
C PHE A 54 2.12 -23.09 -43.63
N PRO A 55 2.63 -24.25 -43.17
CA PRO A 55 1.85 -25.20 -42.38
C PRO A 55 1.80 -24.78 -40.91
N TYR A 56 0.58 -24.82 -40.35
CA TYR A 56 0.35 -24.73 -38.90
C TYR A 56 1.03 -25.90 -38.16
N PRO A 57 1.77 -25.68 -37.06
CA PRO A 57 2.08 -26.74 -36.13
C PRO A 57 0.86 -27.02 -35.24
N GLN A 58 0.40 -28.28 -35.29
CA GLN A 58 -0.61 -28.82 -34.39
C GLN A 58 0.01 -29.17 -33.04
N SER A 59 -0.84 -29.06 -32.00
CA SER A 59 -0.73 -29.63 -30.65
C SER A 59 0.01 -28.82 -29.58
N ILE A 60 -0.79 -28.27 -28.65
CA ILE A 60 -0.39 -27.81 -27.31
C ILE A 60 -0.71 -28.97 -26.34
N PRO A 61 0.25 -29.45 -25.53
CA PRO A 61 -0.06 -30.46 -24.52
C PRO A 61 -0.87 -29.84 -23.37
N ARG A 62 -2.05 -30.40 -23.11
CA ARG A 62 -2.84 -30.15 -21.90
C ARG A 62 -2.28 -31.01 -20.76
N ARG A 63 -2.04 -30.38 -19.60
CA ARG A 63 -1.54 -30.91 -18.31
C ARG A 63 -0.02 -31.04 -18.14
N LEU A 64 0.50 -30.11 -17.32
CA LEU A 64 1.66 -30.32 -16.46
C LEU A 64 1.16 -30.94 -15.15
N SER A 65 1.67 -32.11 -14.76
CA SER A 65 1.46 -32.70 -13.42
C SER A 65 2.77 -32.64 -12.66
N ILE A 66 2.84 -31.81 -11.63
CA ILE A 66 3.97 -31.76 -10.70
C ILE A 66 3.71 -32.79 -9.60
N SER A 67 4.60 -33.78 -9.47
CA SER A 67 4.58 -34.77 -8.40
C SER A 67 5.72 -34.46 -7.42
N LEU A 68 5.36 -33.89 -6.26
CA LEU A 68 6.30 -33.71 -5.15
C LEU A 68 6.30 -34.98 -4.31
N ARG A 69 7.36 -35.79 -4.44
CA ARG A 69 7.67 -36.85 -3.47
C ARG A 69 8.62 -36.29 -2.43
N GLY A 70 8.22 -36.37 -1.16
CA GLY A 70 9.15 -36.34 -0.03
C GLY A 70 9.12 -35.08 0.83
N ILE A 71 7.98 -34.74 1.42
CA ILE A 71 7.93 -34.02 2.69
C ILE A 71 6.86 -34.70 3.55
N VAL A 72 7.27 -35.23 4.71
CA VAL A 72 6.36 -35.73 5.73
C VAL A 72 5.95 -34.53 6.59
N LEU A 73 4.74 -34.02 6.37
CA LEU A 73 4.06 -33.10 7.26
C LEU A 73 3.25 -33.92 8.26
N LEU A 74 3.60 -33.84 9.54
CA LEU A 74 2.73 -34.25 10.63
C LEU A 74 1.73 -33.12 10.85
N GLU A 75 0.56 -33.24 10.25
CA GLU A 75 -0.57 -32.33 10.45
C GLU A 75 -1.62 -33.05 11.31
N ALA A 76 -1.89 -32.51 12.49
CA ALA A 76 -2.94 -32.99 13.38
C ALA A 76 -4.29 -32.43 12.90
N ALA A 77 -5.17 -33.29 12.41
CA ALA A 77 -6.51 -32.93 11.99
C ALA A 77 -7.45 -32.72 13.20
N PRO A 78 -8.27 -31.65 13.24
CA PRO A 78 -9.37 -31.53 14.19
C PRO A 78 -10.59 -32.35 13.72
N PRO A 79 -11.47 -32.81 14.64
CA PRO A 79 -12.57 -33.69 14.32
C PRO A 79 -13.72 -32.98 13.58
N LEU A 80 -14.20 -33.63 12.53
CA LEU A 80 -15.41 -33.27 11.78
C LEU A 80 -16.67 -33.53 12.62
N ASN A 81 -17.49 -32.51 12.84
CA ASN A 81 -18.87 -32.67 13.29
C ASN A 81 -19.82 -32.80 12.08
N PRO A 82 -20.86 -33.66 12.15
CA PRO A 82 -21.71 -33.99 11.01
C PRO A 82 -22.79 -32.93 10.72
N LEU A 83 -23.05 -32.75 9.43
CA LEU A 83 -24.21 -32.04 8.86
C LEU A 83 -25.54 -32.72 9.24
N PRO A 84 -26.62 -31.98 9.52
CA PRO A 84 -27.97 -32.53 9.57
C PRO A 84 -28.63 -32.56 8.18
N ALA A 85 -29.49 -33.57 8.02
CA ALA A 85 -30.17 -33.96 6.80
C ALA A 85 -31.30 -33.01 6.34
N GLU A 86 -31.59 -33.13 5.04
CA GLU A 86 -32.65 -32.55 4.23
C GLU A 86 -34.05 -32.45 4.88
N ILE A 87 -34.78 -31.37 4.59
CA ILE A 87 -36.23 -31.43 4.36
C ILE A 87 -36.60 -30.59 3.13
N SER A 88 -37.07 -31.27 2.09
CA SER A 88 -37.79 -30.75 0.93
C SER A 88 -39.06 -29.98 1.34
N ARG A 89 -39.35 -28.83 0.70
CA ARG A 89 -40.74 -28.40 0.45
C ARG A 89 -40.87 -27.36 -0.69
N SER A 90 -41.56 -27.84 -1.72
CA SER A 90 -42.28 -27.21 -2.83
C SER A 90 -42.45 -25.69 -2.89
N MET A 91 -42.07 -25.13 -4.05
CA MET A 91 -42.58 -23.88 -4.60
C MET A 91 -44.07 -24.01 -4.99
N LYS A 92 -44.88 -23.03 -4.57
CA LYS A 92 -46.15 -22.69 -5.21
C LYS A 92 -46.18 -21.18 -5.46
N LEU A 93 -46.45 -20.83 -6.72
CA LEU A 93 -46.84 -19.51 -7.21
C LEU A 93 -48.09 -19.00 -6.49
N ALA A 94 -48.12 -17.72 -6.12
CA ALA A 94 -49.25 -16.81 -6.39
C ALA A 94 -48.89 -15.36 -6.02
N SER A 95 -49.53 -14.48 -6.77
CA SER A 95 -49.40 -13.03 -6.91
C SER A 95 -50.23 -12.21 -5.90
N TYR A 96 -50.03 -10.89 -5.99
CA TYR A 96 -50.90 -9.75 -5.61
C TYR A 96 -50.61 -8.95 -4.33
N SER A 97 -50.11 -7.73 -4.59
CA SER A 97 -50.69 -6.41 -4.26
C SER A 97 -50.69 -5.85 -2.82
N SER A 98 -50.41 -4.53 -2.82
CA SER A 98 -50.90 -3.45 -1.96
C SER A 98 -50.06 -3.02 -0.75
N CYS A 99 -49.50 -1.80 -0.89
CA CYS A 99 -49.12 -0.85 0.18
C CYS A 99 -50.33 -0.45 1.06
N PRO A 100 -50.18 0.41 2.10
CA PRO A 100 -49.03 0.69 2.97
C PRO A 100 -49.43 0.64 4.47
N LYS A 101 -48.47 0.74 5.41
CA LYS A 101 -48.63 1.45 6.71
C LYS A 101 -47.31 1.50 7.50
N SER A 102 -47.02 2.70 7.99
CA SER A 102 -45.95 3.13 8.91
C SER A 102 -45.60 2.18 10.07
N PRO A 103 -44.33 2.14 10.53
CA PRO A 103 -43.99 1.64 11.85
C PRO A 103 -43.97 2.76 12.91
N PRO A 104 -44.39 2.49 14.16
CA PRO A 104 -44.18 3.39 15.28
C PRO A 104 -42.80 3.18 15.94
N ARG A 105 -42.33 4.26 16.58
CA ARG A 105 -41.24 4.33 17.56
C ARG A 105 -41.33 3.20 18.61
N ASN A 106 -40.21 2.52 18.85
CA ASN A 106 -39.61 2.17 20.14
C ASN A 106 -38.83 0.84 20.06
N VAL A 107 -37.52 0.91 19.84
CA VAL A 107 -36.58 -0.17 20.16
C VAL A 107 -35.43 0.44 20.96
N ALA A 108 -35.61 0.50 22.28
CA ALA A 108 -34.56 0.81 23.23
C ALA A 108 -34.77 -0.06 24.48
N ARG A 109 -34.83 -1.40 24.29
CA ARG A 109 -34.81 -2.37 25.40
C ARG A 109 -34.64 -3.82 24.93
N ALA A 110 -33.52 -4.15 24.28
CA ALA A 110 -33.24 -5.56 23.95
C ALA A 110 -31.75 -5.97 23.96
N GLU A 111 -30.80 -5.13 24.37
CA GLU A 111 -29.36 -5.49 24.36
C GLU A 111 -28.72 -5.66 25.75
N ARG A 112 -29.52 -5.62 26.83
CA ARG A 112 -29.00 -5.83 28.20
C ARG A 112 -29.17 -7.26 28.75
N ALA A 113 -29.68 -8.20 27.96
CA ALA A 113 -29.98 -9.55 28.44
C ALA A 113 -29.02 -10.66 27.92
N GLN A 114 -27.99 -10.30 27.15
CA GLN A 114 -27.06 -11.29 26.57
C GLN A 114 -25.65 -11.27 27.18
N SER A 115 -25.34 -10.26 28.02
CA SER A 115 -24.02 -10.09 28.65
C SER A 115 -23.85 -10.82 30.00
N GLU A 116 -24.91 -11.41 30.57
CA GLU A 116 -24.88 -12.01 31.91
C GLU A 116 -24.89 -13.55 31.92
N ARG A 117 -24.80 -14.21 30.75
CA ARG A 117 -24.77 -15.69 30.66
C ARG A 117 -23.39 -16.29 30.35
N LEU A 118 -22.33 -15.48 30.36
CA LEU A 118 -20.95 -15.93 30.07
C LEU A 118 -19.99 -15.87 31.27
N ARG A 119 -20.50 -15.78 32.53
CA ARG A 119 -19.66 -15.78 33.74
C ARG A 119 -19.74 -17.00 34.65
N ASP A 120 -20.65 -17.95 34.43
CA ASP A 120 -20.85 -19.07 35.37
C ASP A 120 -20.59 -20.46 34.76
N SER A 121 -19.48 -20.65 34.04
CA SER A 121 -19.04 -22.00 33.65
C SER A 121 -17.53 -22.10 33.45
N VAL A 122 -16.76 -21.98 34.53
CA VAL A 122 -15.41 -22.57 34.63
C VAL A 122 -15.19 -23.02 36.08
N GLU A 123 -15.78 -24.15 36.47
CA GLU A 123 -15.26 -24.96 37.57
C GLU A 123 -15.48 -26.44 37.25
N THR A 124 -14.46 -27.24 37.57
CA THR A 124 -14.34 -28.71 37.47
C THR A 124 -13.88 -29.29 36.13
N GLY A 125 -12.58 -29.55 36.06
CA GLY A 125 -11.94 -30.35 35.03
C GLY A 125 -10.52 -30.71 35.44
N GLU A 126 -10.38 -31.77 36.24
CA GLU A 126 -9.10 -32.43 36.52
C GLU A 126 -8.47 -32.89 35.19
N GLY A 127 -7.32 -32.32 34.84
CA GLY A 127 -6.56 -32.65 33.64
C GLY A 127 -5.08 -32.84 33.99
N ALA A 128 -4.55 -34.00 33.60
CA ALA A 128 -3.18 -34.43 33.88
C ALA A 128 -2.12 -33.40 33.45
N PHE A 129 -1.24 -33.04 34.38
CA PHE A 129 -0.05 -32.25 34.09
C PHE A 129 0.97 -33.11 33.34
N LEU A 130 1.19 -32.78 32.06
CA LEU A 130 2.33 -33.26 31.30
C LEU A 130 3.50 -32.30 31.57
N THR A 131 4.39 -32.68 32.48
CA THR A 131 5.61 -31.90 32.79
C THR A 131 6.58 -32.02 31.62
N ILE A 132 6.55 -31.07 30.69
CA ILE A 132 7.61 -30.90 29.69
C ILE A 132 8.80 -30.26 30.40
N GLY A 133 9.81 -31.07 30.73
CA GLY A 133 11.10 -30.57 31.18
C GLY A 133 11.80 -29.84 30.05
N VAL A 134 11.65 -28.52 30.00
CA VAL A 134 12.52 -27.65 29.20
C VAL A 134 13.86 -27.57 29.94
N ILE A 135 14.86 -28.29 29.45
CA ILE A 135 16.26 -28.10 29.86
C ILE A 135 16.69 -26.77 29.25
N GLY A 136 16.51 -25.69 30.01
CA GLY A 136 17.04 -24.38 29.67
C GLY A 136 18.56 -24.44 29.73
N VAL A 137 19.20 -24.39 28.56
CA VAL A 137 20.61 -23.99 28.47
C VAL A 137 20.63 -22.53 28.91
N ILE A 138 21.12 -22.27 30.12
CA ILE A 138 21.43 -20.93 30.61
C ILE A 138 22.64 -20.46 29.81
N GLY A 139 22.39 -19.96 28.60
CA GLY A 139 23.34 -19.15 27.87
C GLY A 139 23.40 -17.79 28.57
N ASP A 140 24.61 -17.28 28.77
CA ASP A 140 24.86 -15.94 29.32
C ASP A 140 23.95 -14.92 28.63
N VAL A 141 23.00 -14.36 29.39
CA VAL A 141 22.19 -13.23 28.92
C VAL A 141 23.18 -12.10 28.65
N PRO A 142 23.33 -11.62 27.40
CA PRO A 142 24.26 -10.54 27.10
C PRO A 142 23.93 -9.37 28.03
N ALA A 143 24.94 -8.92 28.80
CA ALA A 143 24.82 -7.79 29.70
C ALA A 143 24.07 -6.68 28.97
N ALA A 144 22.92 -6.26 29.52
CA ALA A 144 22.05 -5.28 28.90
C ALA A 144 22.90 -4.12 28.41
N ALA A 145 23.02 -3.99 27.08
CA ALA A 145 23.80 -2.92 26.49
C ALA A 145 23.22 -1.62 27.04
N SER A 146 24.01 -0.91 27.84
CA SER A 146 23.60 0.37 28.40
C SER A 146 23.29 1.27 27.21
N LEU A 147 22.01 1.51 26.95
CA LEU A 147 21.59 2.39 25.88
C LEU A 147 22.12 3.78 26.24
N MET A 148 23.05 4.28 25.42
CA MET A 148 23.59 5.62 25.60
C MET A 148 22.54 6.61 25.14
N ILE A 149 22.07 7.46 26.06
CA ILE A 149 21.23 8.61 25.75
C ILE A 149 22.04 9.57 24.86
N GLN A 150 21.49 9.96 23.71
CA GLN A 150 22.16 10.81 22.72
C GLN A 150 21.50 12.17 22.62
N ARG A 151 22.32 13.23 22.58
CA ARG A 151 21.84 14.59 22.31
C ARG A 151 21.51 14.74 20.84
N HIS A 152 20.35 15.31 20.53
CA HIS A 152 20.00 15.63 19.16
C HIS A 152 20.96 16.71 18.61
N PRO A 153 21.56 16.55 17.42
CA PRO A 153 22.64 17.43 16.94
C PRO A 153 22.20 18.86 16.62
N VAL A 154 20.93 19.06 16.24
CA VAL A 154 20.37 20.37 15.89
C VAL A 154 19.62 21.00 17.08
N TYR A 155 18.63 20.27 17.60
CA TYR A 155 17.79 20.67 18.74
C TYR A 155 18.40 20.41 20.11
N TRP A 156 19.59 20.97 20.33
CA TRP A 156 20.24 21.04 21.64
C TRP A 156 20.64 22.48 21.92
N LEU A 157 19.65 23.30 22.28
CA LEU A 157 19.81 24.74 22.42
C LEU A 157 20.50 25.07 23.76
N ASP A 158 21.55 25.88 23.72
CA ASP A 158 22.30 26.28 24.92
C ASP A 158 21.41 27.02 25.92
N ASP A 159 20.47 27.82 25.41
CA ASP A 159 19.48 28.60 26.15
C ASP A 159 18.13 27.88 26.39
N GLY A 160 18.01 26.62 25.94
CA GLY A 160 16.80 25.83 26.18
C GLY A 160 16.54 25.60 27.67
N ASP A 161 15.29 25.73 28.10
CA ASP A 161 14.87 25.62 29.51
C ASP A 161 14.28 24.24 29.85
N SER A 162 14.08 23.40 28.83
CA SER A 162 13.36 22.14 28.90
C SER A 162 14.07 21.05 28.10
N ILE A 163 14.11 19.85 28.68
CA ILE A 163 14.63 18.65 28.03
C ILE A 163 13.48 17.72 27.69
N PHE A 164 13.44 17.25 26.44
CA PHE A 164 12.49 16.26 25.96
C PHE A 164 13.24 14.99 25.63
N HIS A 165 12.80 13.86 26.14
CA HIS A 165 13.44 12.56 25.96
C HIS A 165 12.54 11.61 25.20
N GLN A 166 12.96 11.27 24.00
CA GLN A 166 12.30 10.26 23.20
C GLN A 166 12.84 8.89 23.62
N LYS A 167 11.95 8.08 24.21
CA LYS A 167 12.33 6.84 24.90
C LYS A 167 12.75 5.72 23.96
N ALA A 168 12.18 5.65 22.75
CA ALA A 168 12.44 4.53 21.83
C ALA A 168 13.82 4.61 21.13
N SER A 169 14.30 5.82 20.84
CA SER A 169 15.57 6.14 20.19
C SER A 169 16.61 6.66 21.17
N GLU A 170 16.24 6.81 22.44
CA GLU A 170 17.07 7.34 23.52
C GLU A 170 17.68 8.71 23.16
N THR A 171 16.93 9.51 22.40
CA THR A 171 17.35 10.82 21.92
C THR A 171 16.77 11.90 22.81
N ILE A 172 17.60 12.83 23.25
CA ILE A 172 17.19 13.99 24.04
C ILE A 172 17.33 15.28 23.25
N PHE A 173 16.34 16.15 23.43
CA PHE A 173 16.21 17.45 22.82
C PHE A 173 16.24 18.50 23.92
N LYS A 174 16.97 19.59 23.75
CA LYS A 174 16.95 20.73 24.67
C LYS A 174 16.38 21.94 23.93
N ILE A 175 15.20 22.39 24.33
CA ILE A 175 14.40 23.40 23.62
C ILE A 175 13.73 24.38 24.58
N HIS A 176 13.16 25.45 24.04
CA HIS A 176 12.35 26.42 24.77
C HIS A 176 10.91 25.91 24.97
N SER A 177 10.47 25.76 26.22
CA SER A 177 9.10 25.39 26.59
C SER A 177 8.06 26.34 26.01
N SER A 178 8.36 27.62 25.96
CA SER A 178 7.49 28.68 25.43
C SER A 178 7.02 28.45 23.99
N LYS A 179 7.70 27.60 23.22
CA LYS A 179 7.29 27.20 21.87
C LYS A 179 6.18 26.15 21.86
N LEU A 180 5.97 25.44 22.96
CA LEU A 180 5.01 24.34 23.10
C LEU A 180 3.95 24.61 24.19
N ASP A 181 4.00 25.76 24.86
CA ASP A 181 3.18 26.10 26.05
C ASP A 181 1.65 26.06 25.85
N SER A 182 1.16 25.88 24.62
CA SER A 182 -0.26 25.61 24.36
C SER A 182 -0.70 24.17 24.64
N SER A 183 0.22 23.22 24.82
CA SER A 183 -0.09 21.80 24.99
C SER A 183 -0.44 21.45 26.44
N LYS A 184 -1.62 20.83 26.63
CA LYS A 184 -2.05 20.29 27.94
C LYS A 184 -1.19 19.12 28.41
N LEU A 185 -0.59 18.35 27.50
CA LEU A 185 0.27 17.23 27.91
C LEU A 185 1.51 17.71 28.67
N LEU A 186 1.95 18.94 28.41
CA LEU A 186 3.07 19.53 29.15
C LEU A 186 2.69 19.92 30.56
N SER A 187 1.41 20.04 30.95
CA SER A 187 1.08 20.30 32.36
C SER A 187 1.11 19.04 33.22
N ASP A 188 0.74 17.89 32.63
CA ASP A 188 0.39 16.70 33.42
C ASP A 188 1.57 15.73 33.60
N SER A 189 2.56 15.75 32.69
CA SER A 189 3.67 14.78 32.65
C SER A 189 4.90 15.17 33.48
N LEU A 190 4.87 16.28 34.22
CA LEU A 190 6.09 16.99 34.63
C LEU A 190 6.74 16.63 35.97
N SER A 191 6.06 15.95 36.89
CA SER A 191 6.56 15.90 38.27
C SER A 191 7.47 14.71 38.57
N ASP A 192 7.14 13.50 38.08
CA ASP A 192 7.69 12.28 38.71
C ASP A 192 8.93 11.72 38.00
N ALA A 193 9.12 11.99 36.70
CA ALA A 193 10.26 11.46 35.94
C ALA A 193 11.57 12.20 36.23
N PHE A 194 11.51 13.48 36.58
CA PHE A 194 12.70 14.31 36.74
C PHE A 194 13.55 13.89 37.94
N ASP A 195 12.90 13.50 39.04
CA ASP A 195 13.61 13.06 40.25
C ASP A 195 14.33 11.72 40.06
N ALA A 196 13.85 10.86 39.16
CA ALA A 196 14.54 9.62 38.79
C ALA A 196 15.82 9.87 37.97
N LEU A 197 15.88 11.01 37.26
CA LEU A 197 17.00 11.36 36.36
C LEU A 197 18.02 12.31 36.99
N LYS A 198 17.70 12.96 38.12
CA LYS A 198 18.61 13.85 38.84
C LYS A 198 19.97 13.24 39.26
N GLY A 199 20.15 11.92 39.11
CA GLY A 199 21.43 11.24 39.33
C GLY A 199 22.15 10.76 38.06
N GLN A 200 21.55 10.91 36.87
CA GLN A 200 22.16 10.45 35.62
C GLN A 200 22.92 11.59 34.95
N THR A 201 24.20 11.36 34.68
CA THR A 201 25.03 12.27 33.88
C THR A 201 24.95 11.87 32.41
N VAL A 202 24.44 12.75 31.56
CA VAL A 202 24.52 12.58 30.10
C VAL A 202 25.84 13.22 29.64
N ASP A 203 26.77 12.40 29.16
CA ASP A 203 28.13 12.80 28.74
C ASP A 203 28.96 13.50 29.83
N GLY A 204 28.71 13.20 31.11
CA GLY A 204 29.46 13.77 32.23
C GLY A 204 29.17 15.24 32.52
N GLN A 205 28.23 15.88 31.81
CA GLN A 205 27.72 17.21 32.14
C GLN A 205 26.41 17.06 32.91
N GLY A 206 26.29 17.76 34.05
CA GLY A 206 25.03 17.85 34.77
C GLY A 206 23.96 18.52 33.91
N LEU A 207 22.70 18.12 34.08
CA LEU A 207 21.52 18.73 33.44
C LEU A 207 21.18 20.12 34.05
N ASP A 208 22.20 20.82 34.55
CA ASP A 208 22.05 22.03 35.35
C ASP A 208 21.49 23.17 34.50
N GLY A 209 20.41 23.79 35.01
CA GLY A 209 19.74 24.93 34.38
C GLY A 209 18.42 24.60 33.67
N CYS A 210 18.09 23.33 33.45
CA CYS A 210 16.79 22.95 32.90
C CYS A 210 15.77 22.78 34.01
N SER A 211 14.64 23.47 33.88
CA SER A 211 13.55 23.42 34.86
C SER A 211 12.58 22.26 34.62
N ARG A 212 12.64 21.68 33.42
CA ARG A 212 11.62 20.76 32.91
C ARG A 212 12.25 19.58 32.19
N TYR A 213 11.73 18.38 32.45
CA TYR A 213 12.06 17.15 31.71
C TYR A 213 10.78 16.44 31.33
N VAL A 214 10.63 16.13 30.04
CA VAL A 214 9.42 15.52 29.47
C VAL A 214 9.82 14.24 28.76
N VAL A 215 9.18 13.13 29.08
CA VAL A 215 9.33 11.89 28.31
C VAL A 215 8.30 11.88 27.18
N LEU A 216 8.79 11.71 25.96
CA LEU A 216 7.99 11.57 24.74
C LEU A 216 7.76 10.08 24.46
N ASP A 217 6.56 9.60 24.74
CA ASP A 217 6.09 8.23 24.52
C ASP A 217 4.57 8.30 24.24
N PRO A 218 4.06 7.93 23.04
CA PRO A 218 4.71 7.17 21.96
C PRO A 218 5.25 8.01 20.79
N ILE A 219 5.64 9.28 21.00
CA ILE A 219 6.05 10.18 19.90
C ILE A 219 7.40 9.74 19.31
N GLU A 220 7.48 9.60 17.98
CA GLU A 220 8.73 9.27 17.29
C GLU A 220 9.64 10.49 17.16
N ALA A 221 10.96 10.27 17.20
CA ALA A 221 11.95 11.35 17.09
C ALA A 221 11.80 12.14 15.77
N ARG A 222 11.52 11.46 14.66
CA ARG A 222 11.31 12.11 13.34
C ARG A 222 10.11 13.06 13.34
N ASP A 223 9.03 12.67 14.01
CA ASP A 223 7.81 13.48 14.06
C ASP A 223 8.01 14.71 14.93
N PHE A 224 8.71 14.54 16.05
CA PHE A 224 9.08 15.65 16.91
C PHE A 224 10.03 16.62 16.22
N VAL A 225 11.01 16.13 15.46
CA VAL A 225 11.91 16.97 14.65
C VAL A 225 11.13 17.80 13.62
N ALA A 226 10.20 17.19 12.88
CA ALA A 226 9.37 17.90 11.91
C ALA A 226 8.53 19.01 12.56
N LEU A 227 8.00 18.75 13.77
CA LEU A 227 7.32 19.78 14.57
C LEU A 227 8.25 20.92 14.95
N LEU A 228 9.46 20.62 15.45
CA LEU A 228 10.42 21.64 15.84
C LEU A 228 10.89 22.46 14.62
N ASP A 229 11.10 21.83 13.47
CA ASP A 229 11.42 22.54 12.23
C ASP A 229 10.35 23.58 11.87
N SER A 230 9.07 23.23 12.06
CA SER A 230 7.94 24.13 11.85
C SER A 230 7.89 25.26 12.89
N LEU A 231 8.02 24.94 14.18
CA LEU A 231 7.92 25.92 15.29
C LEU A 231 9.09 26.91 15.36
N TYR A 232 10.29 26.49 14.96
CA TYR A 232 11.47 27.36 14.88
C TYR A 232 11.61 28.05 13.52
N GLY A 233 10.71 27.78 12.56
CA GLY A 233 10.72 28.41 11.25
C GLY A 233 11.84 27.93 10.32
N ASN A 234 12.46 26.78 10.62
CA ASN A 234 13.45 26.15 9.75
C ASN A 234 12.75 25.59 8.49
N LYS A 235 11.53 25.06 8.66
CA LYS A 235 10.72 24.51 7.58
C LYS A 235 9.23 24.65 7.90
N ALA A 236 8.63 25.75 7.46
CA ALA A 236 7.20 25.97 7.61
C ALA A 236 6.40 25.02 6.71
N LEU A 237 5.23 24.59 7.19
CA LEU A 237 4.24 23.92 6.35
C LEU A 237 3.85 24.81 5.17
N SER A 238 3.99 24.27 3.96
CA SER A 238 3.74 24.99 2.72
C SER A 238 3.19 24.05 1.65
N ALA A 239 2.76 24.59 0.51
CA ALA A 239 2.29 23.80 -0.62
C ALA A 239 3.39 22.88 -1.22
N ASP A 240 4.66 23.19 -0.95
CA ASP A 240 5.81 22.40 -1.40
C ASP A 240 6.23 21.34 -0.36
N SER A 241 5.54 21.24 0.78
CA SER A 241 5.82 20.24 1.80
C SER A 241 5.51 18.83 1.29
N THR A 242 6.36 17.87 1.65
CA THR A 242 6.15 16.47 1.27
C THR A 242 5.07 15.82 2.12
N LEU A 243 4.43 14.77 1.60
CA LEU A 243 3.40 14.03 2.35
C LEU A 243 3.96 13.45 3.66
N ALA A 244 5.21 12.98 3.67
CA ALA A 244 5.86 12.48 4.87
C ALA A 244 6.01 13.56 5.95
N GLU A 245 6.41 14.78 5.59
CA GLU A 245 6.52 15.91 6.52
C GLU A 245 5.17 16.30 7.11
N VAL A 246 4.16 16.43 6.25
CA VAL A 246 2.81 16.77 6.68
C VAL A 246 2.25 15.67 7.58
N SER A 247 2.48 14.39 7.25
CA SER A 247 2.06 13.24 8.06
C SER A 247 2.71 13.22 9.44
N SER A 248 4.02 13.51 9.51
CA SER A 248 4.75 13.66 10.78
C SER A 248 4.16 14.75 11.66
N ILE A 249 3.87 15.93 11.10
CA ILE A 249 3.27 17.03 11.85
C ILE A 249 1.82 16.69 12.25
N LEU A 250 1.05 16.06 11.38
CA LEU A 250 -0.33 15.65 11.64
C LEU A 250 -0.40 14.67 12.82
N ARG A 251 0.50 13.69 12.90
CA ARG A 251 0.61 12.74 14.02
C ARG A 251 0.91 13.44 15.34
N VAL A 252 2.04 14.16 15.40
CA VAL A 252 2.57 14.75 16.63
C VAL A 252 1.66 15.82 17.24
N THR A 253 0.93 16.53 16.39
CA THR A 253 -0.02 17.56 16.83
C THR A 253 -1.40 17.03 17.17
N GLY A 254 -1.68 15.75 16.88
CA GLY A 254 -2.97 15.13 17.06
C GLY A 254 -3.45 15.06 18.52
N PRO A 255 -4.76 14.87 18.74
CA PRO A 255 -5.38 14.91 20.07
C PRO A 255 -4.92 13.77 21.01
N SER A 256 -4.37 12.69 20.47
CA SER A 256 -3.79 11.58 21.24
C SER A 256 -2.31 11.76 21.57
N GLN A 257 -1.67 12.80 21.01
CA GLN A 257 -0.28 13.17 21.25
C GLN A 257 -0.26 14.59 21.82
N LEU A 258 0.53 15.53 21.26
CA LEU A 258 0.73 16.83 21.92
C LEU A 258 -0.51 17.73 21.99
N ASP A 259 -1.62 17.39 21.32
CA ASP A 259 -2.87 18.17 21.31
C ASP A 259 -2.61 19.66 20.99
N LEU A 260 -2.11 19.90 19.77
CA LEU A 260 -1.82 21.24 19.24
C LEU A 260 -2.86 21.58 18.15
N PRO A 261 -4.13 21.86 18.51
CA PRO A 261 -5.26 21.83 17.59
C PRO A 261 -5.13 22.79 16.41
N VAL A 262 -4.55 23.98 16.62
CA VAL A 262 -4.37 24.97 15.54
C VAL A 262 -3.40 24.44 14.47
N LEU A 263 -2.27 23.87 14.90
CA LEU A 263 -1.28 23.33 13.97
C LEU A 263 -1.75 22.00 13.37
N HIS A 264 -2.51 21.20 14.13
CA HIS A 264 -3.13 19.97 13.64
C HIS A 264 -4.10 20.24 12.50
N GLU A 265 -5.00 21.23 12.68
CA GLU A 265 -5.94 21.62 11.63
C GLU A 265 -5.22 22.16 10.38
N GLN A 266 -4.14 22.94 10.59
CA GLN A 266 -3.31 23.39 9.47
C GLN A 266 -2.66 22.22 8.73
N ALA A 267 -2.06 21.27 9.45
CA ALA A 267 -1.47 20.07 8.86
C ALA A 267 -2.51 19.23 8.13
N ARG A 268 -3.72 19.09 8.68
CA ARG A 268 -4.85 18.41 8.03
C ARG A 268 -5.21 19.06 6.70
N HIS A 269 -5.31 20.39 6.64
CA HIS A 269 -5.61 21.09 5.39
C HIS A 269 -4.53 20.85 4.32
N PHE A 270 -3.25 20.91 4.69
CA PHE A 270 -2.17 20.59 3.75
C PHE A 270 -2.19 19.13 3.32
N PHE A 271 -2.53 18.21 4.23
CA PHE A 271 -2.66 16.79 3.93
C PHE A 271 -3.77 16.56 2.89
N GLU A 272 -4.93 17.20 3.05
CA GLU A 272 -6.05 17.15 2.10
C GLU A 272 -5.68 17.72 0.71
N ASP A 273 -4.87 18.77 0.68
CA ASP A 273 -4.44 19.41 -0.58
C ASP A 273 -3.38 18.62 -1.35
N LEU A 274 -2.58 17.79 -0.67
CA LEU A 274 -1.60 16.91 -1.32
C LEU A 274 -2.25 15.71 -2.02
N CYS A 275 -3.48 15.35 -1.66
CA CYS A 275 -4.19 14.22 -2.24
C CYS A 275 -4.80 14.56 -3.62
N PRO A 276 -4.61 13.72 -4.66
CA PRO A 276 -5.29 13.90 -5.94
C PRO A 276 -6.82 13.89 -5.79
N LYS A 277 -7.48 14.93 -6.31
CA LYS A 277 -8.94 15.12 -6.22
C LYS A 277 -9.69 14.64 -7.47
N ASP A 278 -8.98 14.18 -8.49
CA ASP A 278 -9.54 13.75 -9.77
C ASP A 278 -8.73 12.62 -10.41
N ALA A 279 -9.39 11.89 -11.32
CA ALA A 279 -8.86 10.71 -12.01
C ALA A 279 -7.56 11.00 -12.78
N PHE A 280 -7.49 12.16 -13.43
CA PHE A 280 -6.38 12.53 -14.30
C PHE A 280 -5.12 12.84 -13.50
N LYS A 281 -5.25 13.62 -12.42
CA LYS A 281 -4.14 13.87 -11.51
C LYS A 281 -3.64 12.56 -10.91
N LEU A 282 -4.55 11.72 -10.43
CA LEU A 282 -4.19 10.43 -9.82
C LEU A 282 -3.47 9.49 -10.80
N ALA A 283 -3.85 9.49 -12.08
CA ALA A 283 -3.19 8.69 -13.12
C ALA A 283 -1.70 9.05 -13.34
N THR A 284 -1.31 10.25 -12.94
CA THR A 284 0.08 10.76 -13.05
C THR A 284 0.76 10.95 -11.69
N PHE A 285 0.05 10.65 -10.61
CA PHE A 285 0.53 10.90 -9.26
C PHE A 285 1.36 9.73 -8.78
N GLU A 286 2.53 10.03 -8.22
CA GLU A 286 3.42 9.05 -7.61
C GLU A 286 3.61 9.41 -6.14
N PHE A 287 3.34 8.46 -5.24
CA PHE A 287 3.72 8.64 -3.84
C PHE A 287 5.18 8.25 -3.69
N HIS A 288 6.02 9.21 -3.32
CA HIS A 288 7.40 8.95 -2.97
C HIS A 288 7.49 8.34 -1.57
N ASP A 289 8.33 7.31 -1.45
CA ASP A 289 8.61 6.55 -0.23
C ASP A 289 7.36 5.82 0.30
N SER A 290 7.51 4.84 1.20
CA SER A 290 6.43 4.01 1.79
C SER A 290 5.47 4.82 2.71
N SER A 291 5.08 6.00 2.24
CA SER A 291 4.26 6.99 2.91
C SER A 291 2.78 6.80 2.63
N ALA A 292 2.40 6.05 1.59
CA ALA A 292 1.00 5.85 1.21
C ALA A 292 0.23 5.03 2.26
N GLU A 293 0.83 3.97 2.80
CA GLU A 293 0.24 3.12 3.85
C GLU A 293 0.00 3.94 5.13
N GLU A 294 1.01 4.73 5.51
CA GLU A 294 0.95 5.61 6.67
C GLU A 294 -0.08 6.72 6.46
N ALA A 295 -0.06 7.38 5.31
CA ALA A 295 -1.04 8.40 4.96
C ALA A 295 -2.47 7.83 4.96
N MET A 296 -2.68 6.63 4.43
CA MET A 296 -3.98 5.97 4.47
C MET A 296 -4.43 5.73 5.92
N ALA A 297 -3.55 5.23 6.78
CA ALA A 297 -3.86 5.04 8.19
C ALA A 297 -4.23 6.34 8.90
N LEU A 298 -3.49 7.43 8.64
CA LEU A 298 -3.82 8.76 9.20
C LEU A 298 -5.14 9.30 8.68
N SER A 299 -5.45 9.09 7.39
CA SER A 299 -6.70 9.54 6.80
C SER A 299 -7.92 8.85 7.42
N ILE A 300 -7.80 7.58 7.82
CA ILE A 300 -8.85 6.86 8.56
C ILE A 300 -8.88 7.33 10.01
N GLN A 301 -7.72 7.42 10.67
CA GLN A 301 -7.61 7.78 12.07
C GLN A 301 -8.18 9.18 12.38
N TYR A 302 -8.01 10.12 11.45
CA TYR A 302 -8.44 11.51 11.61
C TYR A 302 -9.63 11.91 10.74
N ASP A 303 -10.34 10.94 10.16
CA ASP A 303 -11.58 11.17 9.41
C ASP A 303 -11.39 12.17 8.24
N ILE A 304 -10.36 11.91 7.42
CA ILE A 304 -9.97 12.72 6.26
C ILE A 304 -10.43 12.03 4.97
N ASP A 305 -11.74 11.98 4.77
CA ASP A 305 -12.39 11.22 3.70
C ASP A 305 -11.93 11.59 2.29
N GLN A 306 -11.61 12.88 2.06
CA GLN A 306 -11.20 13.38 0.74
C GLN A 306 -9.93 12.68 0.20
N CYS A 307 -9.05 12.23 1.08
CA CYS A 307 -7.79 11.55 0.72
C CYS A 307 -7.94 10.04 0.59
N GLN A 308 -8.89 9.45 1.32
CA GLN A 308 -9.03 8.00 1.44
C GLN A 308 -9.22 7.33 0.07
N LYS A 309 -10.01 7.96 -0.82
CA LYS A 309 -10.28 7.47 -2.18
C LYS A 309 -9.00 7.33 -3.02
N SER A 310 -8.21 8.39 -3.11
CA SER A 310 -6.96 8.41 -3.89
C SER A 310 -5.89 7.50 -3.29
N LEU A 311 -5.75 7.51 -1.96
CA LEU A 311 -4.76 6.71 -1.25
C LEU A 311 -5.06 5.22 -1.39
N LEU A 312 -6.33 4.82 -1.23
CA LEU A 312 -6.69 3.42 -1.37
C LEU A 312 -6.54 2.92 -2.80
N TYR A 313 -6.90 3.72 -3.81
CA TYR A 313 -6.64 3.37 -5.20
C TYR A 313 -5.14 3.14 -5.45
N TYR A 314 -4.30 4.06 -4.95
CA TYR A 314 -2.85 3.93 -5.11
C TYR A 314 -2.34 2.64 -4.46
N LEU A 315 -2.75 2.37 -3.22
CA LEU A 315 -2.39 1.15 -2.50
C LEU A 315 -2.85 -0.12 -3.24
N ALA A 316 -4.09 -0.16 -3.73
CA ALA A 316 -4.62 -1.30 -4.48
C ALA A 316 -3.96 -1.51 -5.84
N SER A 317 -3.38 -0.46 -6.44
CA SER A 317 -2.84 -0.49 -7.80
C SER A 317 -1.31 -0.62 -7.87
N GLU A 318 -0.57 -0.05 -6.93
CA GLU A 318 0.90 0.01 -6.95
C GLU A 318 1.58 -0.96 -5.98
N THR A 319 0.93 -1.28 -4.85
CA THR A 319 1.54 -2.13 -3.84
C THR A 319 1.01 -3.55 -3.94
N HIS A 320 1.91 -4.53 -3.95
CA HIS A 320 1.52 -5.88 -3.53
C HIS A 320 1.15 -5.77 -2.06
N LEU A 321 -0.16 -5.64 -1.79
CA LEU A 321 -0.70 -5.43 -0.46
C LEU A 321 -0.46 -6.66 0.40
N ASP A 322 0.72 -6.71 1.00
CA ASP A 322 1.13 -7.77 1.93
C ASP A 322 1.23 -7.18 3.34
N ALA A 323 0.80 -7.94 4.35
CA ALA A 323 0.88 -7.49 5.74
C ALA A 323 2.31 -7.13 6.20
N SER A 324 3.33 -7.63 5.50
CA SER A 324 4.74 -7.33 5.78
C SER A 324 5.22 -5.97 5.29
N THR A 325 4.48 -5.28 4.40
CA THR A 325 4.88 -3.96 3.88
C THR A 325 4.54 -2.84 4.86
N PHE A 326 3.55 -3.04 5.73
CA PHE A 326 3.10 -2.04 6.68
C PHE A 326 4.09 -1.90 7.84
N PRO A 327 4.53 -0.68 8.17
CA PRO A 327 5.36 -0.45 9.34
C PRO A 327 4.53 -0.69 10.62
N THR A 328 4.71 -1.86 11.22
CA THR A 328 3.97 -2.31 12.41
C THR A 328 4.17 -1.42 13.64
N THR A 329 5.21 -0.59 13.65
CA THR A 329 5.49 0.35 14.74
C THR A 329 4.56 1.57 14.72
N ILE A 330 4.04 1.94 13.55
CA ILE A 330 3.30 3.19 13.37
C ILE A 330 1.81 2.94 13.20
N ILE A 331 1.45 1.90 12.43
CA ILE A 331 0.06 1.65 12.05
C ILE A 331 -0.55 0.59 13.00
N PRO A 332 -1.65 0.90 13.70
CA PRO A 332 -2.38 -0.08 14.49
C PRO A 332 -2.76 -1.31 13.65
N PRO A 333 -2.56 -2.55 14.15
CA PRO A 333 -2.87 -3.77 13.39
C PRO A 333 -4.32 -3.87 12.90
N THR A 334 -5.25 -3.25 13.63
CA THR A 334 -6.65 -3.14 13.24
C THR A 334 -6.84 -2.30 11.98
N LEU A 335 -6.13 -1.17 11.86
CA LEU A 335 -6.15 -0.32 10.68
C LEU A 335 -5.45 -0.99 9.50
N THR A 336 -4.31 -1.66 9.73
CA THR A 336 -3.64 -2.45 8.69
C THR A 336 -4.58 -3.49 8.08
N SER A 337 -5.27 -4.26 8.94
CA SER A 337 -6.21 -5.30 8.47
C SER A 337 -7.36 -4.71 7.67
N GLN A 338 -7.89 -3.55 8.10
CA GLN A 338 -8.95 -2.84 7.40
C GLN A 338 -8.47 -2.33 6.03
N ILE A 339 -7.30 -1.70 5.96
CA ILE A 339 -6.71 -1.18 4.71
C ILE A 339 -6.48 -2.33 3.72
N LEU A 340 -5.88 -3.44 4.17
CA LEU A 340 -5.66 -4.62 3.34
C LEU A 340 -6.97 -5.21 2.80
N GLN A 341 -7.98 -5.34 3.66
CA GLN A 341 -9.29 -5.84 3.25
C GLN A 341 -9.92 -4.97 2.17
N HIS A 342 -9.93 -3.65 2.36
CA HIS A 342 -10.47 -2.71 1.39
C HIS A 342 -9.65 -2.68 0.10
N GLY A 343 -8.32 -2.73 0.21
CA GLY A 343 -7.41 -2.71 -0.93
C GLY A 343 -7.57 -3.93 -1.83
N HIS A 344 -7.61 -5.15 -1.29
CA HIS A 344 -7.85 -6.36 -2.09
C HIS A 344 -9.25 -6.42 -2.70
N ALA A 345 -10.27 -5.94 -1.99
CA ALA A 345 -11.62 -5.84 -2.54
C ALA A 345 -11.64 -4.88 -3.75
N LEU A 346 -10.99 -3.73 -3.61
CA LEU A 346 -10.88 -2.77 -4.70
C LEU A 346 -10.06 -3.32 -5.88
N GLU A 347 -8.89 -3.90 -5.62
CA GLU A 347 -8.04 -4.53 -6.63
C GLU A 347 -8.82 -5.53 -7.48
N SER A 348 -9.61 -6.39 -6.84
CA SER A 348 -10.45 -7.39 -7.53
C SER A 348 -11.46 -6.72 -8.47
N ILE A 349 -12.13 -5.65 -8.01
CA ILE A 349 -13.09 -4.89 -8.79
C ILE A 349 -12.43 -4.19 -9.98
N LEU A 350 -11.24 -3.59 -9.76
CA LEU A 350 -10.48 -2.91 -10.82
C LEU A 350 -10.08 -3.92 -11.91
N ILE A 351 -9.54 -5.09 -11.52
CA ILE A 351 -9.14 -6.13 -12.46
C ILE A 351 -10.36 -6.65 -13.24
N GLU A 352 -11.47 -6.95 -12.56
CA GLU A 352 -12.69 -7.46 -13.20
C GLU A 352 -13.23 -6.47 -14.25
N ARG A 353 -13.30 -5.19 -13.89
CA ARG A 353 -13.82 -4.12 -14.76
C ARG A 353 -12.88 -3.82 -15.92
N PHE A 354 -11.57 -3.76 -15.67
CA PHE A 354 -10.59 -3.24 -16.63
C PHE A 354 -10.06 -4.29 -17.60
N THR A 355 -9.97 -5.57 -17.18
CA THR A 355 -9.45 -6.66 -18.02
C THR A 355 -10.15 -6.73 -19.39
N PRO A 356 -11.49 -6.70 -19.50
CA PRO A 356 -12.16 -6.73 -20.81
C PRO A 356 -11.79 -5.55 -21.71
N LEU A 357 -11.64 -4.35 -21.14
CA LEU A 357 -11.25 -3.14 -21.85
C LEU A 357 -9.81 -3.27 -22.37
N LEU A 358 -8.90 -3.77 -21.53
CA LEU A 358 -7.49 -3.90 -21.88
C LEU A 358 -7.25 -4.94 -22.99
N PHE A 359 -7.94 -6.09 -22.94
CA PHE A 359 -7.69 -7.19 -23.87
C PHE A 359 -8.59 -7.20 -25.12
N THR A 360 -9.50 -6.23 -25.24
CA THR A 360 -10.37 -6.10 -26.41
C THR A 360 -10.11 -4.76 -27.09
N PRO A 361 -9.49 -4.72 -28.29
CA PRO A 361 -9.33 -3.47 -29.01
C PRO A 361 -10.72 -2.87 -29.29
N PRO A 362 -10.96 -1.59 -28.92
CA PRO A 362 -12.27 -1.00 -29.10
C PRO A 362 -12.51 -0.66 -30.57
N PRO A 363 -13.74 -0.80 -31.10
CA PRO A 363 -14.03 -0.44 -32.49
C PRO A 363 -13.93 1.08 -32.68
N THR A 364 -13.63 1.53 -33.89
CA THR A 364 -13.69 2.96 -34.26
C THR A 364 -14.79 3.22 -35.28
N SER A 365 -15.15 4.49 -35.50
CA SER A 365 -16.15 4.88 -36.50
C SER A 365 -15.78 4.49 -37.95
N HIS A 366 -14.51 4.26 -38.27
CA HIS A 366 -14.04 3.85 -39.59
C HIS A 366 -13.44 2.43 -39.55
N MET A 367 -13.77 1.58 -40.52
CA MET A 367 -13.31 0.19 -40.52
C MET A 367 -11.79 0.10 -40.67
N GLU A 368 -11.21 0.92 -41.54
CA GLU A 368 -9.76 0.96 -41.77
C GLU A 368 -9.00 1.37 -40.50
N CYS A 369 -9.54 2.33 -39.74
CA CYS A 369 -8.97 2.73 -38.45
C CYS A 369 -9.11 1.62 -37.40
N THR A 370 -10.19 0.85 -37.45
CA THR A 370 -10.42 -0.29 -36.54
C THR A 370 -9.41 -1.40 -36.80
N ASP A 371 -9.15 -1.72 -38.06
CA ASP A 371 -8.15 -2.72 -38.45
C ASP A 371 -6.74 -2.31 -37.98
N VAL A 372 -6.36 -1.04 -38.21
CA VAL A 372 -5.09 -0.47 -37.72
C VAL A 372 -5.00 -0.51 -36.20
N LEU A 373 -6.05 -0.07 -35.49
CA LEU A 373 -6.06 -0.09 -34.03
C LEU A 373 -5.90 -1.52 -33.50
N ALA A 374 -6.63 -2.49 -34.07
CA ALA A 374 -6.57 -3.89 -33.68
C ALA A 374 -5.18 -4.50 -33.91
N GLU A 375 -4.53 -4.18 -35.04
CA GLU A 375 -3.17 -4.63 -35.34
C GLU A 375 -2.15 -4.06 -34.33
N GLN A 376 -2.28 -2.78 -33.99
CA GLN A 376 -1.34 -2.09 -33.09
C GLN A 376 -1.63 -2.30 -31.60
N TRP A 377 -2.82 -2.81 -31.24
CA TRP A 377 -3.24 -2.95 -29.84
C TRP A 377 -2.32 -3.87 -29.02
N MET A 378 -1.94 -5.02 -29.59
CA MET A 378 -1.09 -5.99 -28.90
C MET A 378 0.31 -5.42 -28.56
N PRO A 379 1.08 -4.84 -29.51
CA PRO A 379 2.40 -4.32 -29.23
C PRO A 379 2.39 -2.99 -28.44
N LEU A 380 1.39 -2.12 -28.64
CA LEU A 380 1.41 -0.78 -28.04
C LEU A 380 0.65 -0.67 -26.71
N VAL A 381 -0.34 -1.53 -26.48
CA VAL A 381 -1.20 -1.47 -25.28
C VAL A 381 -1.01 -2.72 -24.40
N ILE A 382 -1.29 -3.92 -24.93
CA ILE A 382 -1.29 -5.14 -24.12
C ILE A 382 0.12 -5.48 -23.62
N THR A 383 1.12 -5.48 -24.50
CA THR A 383 2.48 -5.91 -24.13
C THR A 383 3.09 -5.02 -23.04
N PRO A 384 3.07 -3.68 -23.15
CA PRO A 384 3.50 -2.79 -22.07
C PRO A 384 2.67 -2.96 -20.80
N ALA A 385 1.35 -3.11 -20.92
CA ALA A 385 0.49 -3.29 -19.75
C ALA A 385 0.82 -4.58 -18.97
N ILE A 386 1.14 -5.69 -19.65
CA ILE A 386 1.59 -6.93 -19.00
C ILE A 386 2.95 -6.71 -18.31
N ALA A 387 3.89 -6.02 -18.96
CA ALA A 387 5.22 -5.78 -18.41
C ALA A 387 5.18 -4.94 -17.11
N ASP A 388 4.26 -3.98 -17.04
CA ASP A 388 4.12 -3.05 -15.93
C ASP A 388 3.10 -3.52 -14.86
N SER A 389 2.59 -4.75 -14.97
CA SER A 389 1.48 -5.25 -14.13
C SER A 389 0.25 -4.32 -14.12
N ALA A 390 -0.03 -3.67 -15.26
CA ALA A 390 -0.97 -2.56 -15.36
C ALA A 390 -2.45 -2.98 -15.34
N MET A 391 -2.74 -4.29 -15.23
CA MET A 391 -4.11 -4.80 -15.07
C MET A 391 -4.80 -4.27 -13.81
N GLY A 392 -4.04 -4.01 -12.74
CA GLY A 392 -4.52 -3.35 -11.52
C GLY A 392 -4.43 -1.83 -11.55
N LYS A 393 -3.98 -1.23 -12.66
CA LYS A 393 -3.66 0.21 -12.80
C LYS A 393 -4.48 0.87 -13.92
N PRO A 394 -5.82 0.80 -13.88
CA PRO A 394 -6.66 1.29 -14.98
C PRO A 394 -6.45 2.76 -15.32
N LEU A 395 -6.36 3.65 -14.31
CA LEU A 395 -6.22 5.09 -14.55
C LEU A 395 -4.89 5.42 -15.26
N GLN A 396 -3.78 4.86 -14.77
CA GLN A 396 -2.45 5.01 -15.36
C GLN A 396 -2.38 4.39 -16.76
N THR A 397 -3.01 3.23 -16.97
CA THR A 397 -3.01 2.56 -18.28
C THR A 397 -3.80 3.34 -19.32
N LEU A 398 -4.97 3.86 -18.96
CA LEU A 398 -5.75 4.72 -19.84
C LEU A 398 -4.99 6.01 -20.17
N GLU A 399 -4.25 6.59 -19.22
CA GLU A 399 -3.40 7.75 -19.48
C GLU A 399 -2.28 7.43 -20.47
N LYS A 400 -1.60 6.29 -20.29
CA LYS A 400 -0.59 5.78 -21.22
C LYS A 400 -1.20 5.56 -22.61
N MET A 401 -2.39 4.97 -22.72
CA MET A 401 -3.08 4.76 -23.99
C MET A 401 -3.37 6.08 -24.73
N LYS A 402 -3.80 7.12 -24.01
CA LYS A 402 -4.02 8.46 -24.57
C LYS A 402 -2.72 9.11 -25.08
N SER A 403 -1.59 8.80 -24.44
CA SER A 403 -0.28 9.35 -24.81
C SER A 403 0.31 8.77 -26.11
N ILE A 404 -0.20 7.63 -26.58
CA ILE A 404 0.27 6.99 -27.82
C ILE A 404 -0.06 7.89 -29.01
N PRO A 405 0.89 8.19 -29.92
CA PRO A 405 0.65 9.04 -31.07
C PRO A 405 -0.08 8.29 -32.19
N TRP A 406 -1.32 7.87 -31.94
CA TRP A 406 -2.16 7.01 -32.80
C TRP A 406 -2.23 7.47 -34.27
N GLY A 407 -2.21 8.78 -34.53
CA GLY A 407 -2.19 9.32 -35.89
C GLY A 407 -0.96 8.89 -36.71
N LYS A 408 0.20 8.68 -36.06
CA LYS A 408 1.42 8.19 -36.73
C LYS A 408 1.32 6.72 -37.16
N TYR A 409 0.37 5.98 -36.59
CA TYR A 409 0.13 4.57 -36.92
C TYR A 409 -0.95 4.40 -37.98
N GLY A 410 -1.54 5.50 -38.50
CA GLY A 410 -2.52 5.46 -39.58
C GLY A 410 -3.97 5.63 -39.16
N ILE A 411 -4.24 5.93 -37.87
CA ILE A 411 -5.58 6.26 -37.39
C ILE A 411 -5.89 7.72 -37.74
N CYS A 412 -7.05 7.98 -38.35
CA CYS A 412 -7.44 9.34 -38.71
C CYS A 412 -7.74 10.22 -37.47
N ASP A 413 -7.54 11.53 -37.60
CA ASP A 413 -7.67 12.48 -36.48
C ASP A 413 -9.04 12.44 -35.78
N SER A 414 -10.12 12.20 -36.52
CA SER A 414 -11.46 12.10 -35.92
C SER A 414 -11.60 10.87 -35.02
N CYS A 415 -11.09 9.71 -35.43
CA CYS A 415 -11.11 8.50 -34.62
C CYS A 415 -10.13 8.59 -33.44
N VAL A 416 -8.98 9.26 -33.61
CA VAL A 416 -8.08 9.55 -32.48
C VAL A 416 -8.80 10.37 -31.43
N LYS A 417 -9.44 11.49 -31.83
CA LYS A 417 -10.19 12.34 -30.91
C LYS A 417 -11.30 11.58 -30.19
N GLU A 418 -12.11 10.84 -30.94
CA GLU A 418 -13.19 10.00 -30.39
C GLU A 418 -12.67 9.05 -29.31
N LYS A 419 -11.53 8.40 -29.53
CA LYS A 419 -10.93 7.48 -28.56
C LYS A 419 -10.32 8.17 -27.34
N LEU A 420 -9.72 9.35 -27.51
CA LEU A 420 -9.25 10.14 -26.38
C LEU A 420 -10.41 10.57 -25.47
N ASP A 421 -11.54 10.95 -26.08
CA ASP A 421 -12.76 11.31 -25.35
C ASP A 421 -13.32 10.07 -24.61
N GLU A 422 -13.47 8.93 -25.29
CA GLU A 422 -13.94 7.66 -24.70
C GLU A 422 -13.06 7.17 -23.54
N TRP A 423 -11.73 7.19 -23.68
CA TRP A 423 -10.83 6.77 -22.60
C TRP A 423 -10.83 7.74 -21.42
N SER A 424 -11.08 9.03 -21.67
CA SER A 424 -11.26 10.01 -20.59
C SER A 424 -12.58 9.78 -19.85
N GLU A 425 -13.65 9.39 -20.55
CA GLU A 425 -14.91 8.97 -19.94
C GLU A 425 -14.72 7.70 -19.09
N GLU A 426 -13.99 6.69 -19.59
CA GLU A 426 -13.69 5.47 -18.83
C GLU A 426 -12.79 5.76 -17.60
N GLN A 427 -11.83 6.69 -17.68
CA GLN A 427 -11.07 7.11 -16.48
C GLN A 427 -11.98 7.70 -15.41
N ASN A 428 -12.93 8.55 -15.81
CA ASN A 428 -13.92 9.09 -14.88
C ASN A 428 -14.83 7.99 -14.33
N ALA A 429 -15.28 7.03 -15.17
CA ALA A 429 -16.10 5.91 -14.71
C ALA A 429 -15.38 5.03 -13.67
N VAL A 430 -14.08 4.77 -13.87
CA VAL A 430 -13.23 4.08 -12.88
C VAL A 430 -13.11 4.89 -11.60
N TRP A 431 -12.98 6.21 -11.67
CA TRP A 431 -12.92 7.08 -10.50
C TRP A 431 -14.23 7.08 -9.69
N GLU A 432 -15.38 7.19 -10.34
CA GLU A 432 -16.69 7.13 -9.68
C GLU A 432 -16.96 5.75 -9.05
N LEU A 433 -16.43 4.67 -9.64
CA LEU A 433 -16.53 3.31 -9.08
C LEU A 433 -15.92 3.22 -7.67
N LEU A 434 -14.89 4.03 -7.38
CA LEU A 434 -14.22 4.03 -6.08
C LEU A 434 -15.12 4.59 -4.96
N ASP A 435 -16.11 5.44 -5.28
CA ASP A 435 -16.99 6.04 -4.27
C ASP A 435 -18.00 5.04 -3.67
N GLY A 436 -18.45 4.07 -4.47
CA GLY A 436 -19.49 3.12 -4.07
C GLY A 436 -18.98 1.76 -3.56
N SER A 437 -17.76 1.37 -3.94
CA SER A 437 -17.29 -0.02 -3.75
C SER A 437 -16.62 -0.30 -2.39
N VAL A 438 -16.00 0.71 -1.78
CA VAL A 438 -15.06 0.48 -0.68
C VAL A 438 -15.67 0.71 0.70
N TRP A 439 -16.42 1.80 0.87
CA TRP A 439 -16.79 2.30 2.21
C TRP A 439 -18.13 1.76 2.73
N GLY A 440 -18.72 0.77 2.03
CA GLY A 440 -20.02 0.20 2.42
C GLY A 440 -21.16 1.22 2.38
N THR A 441 -20.95 2.39 1.77
CA THR A 441 -21.93 3.46 1.56
C THR A 441 -22.89 3.08 0.44
N LYS A 442 -23.70 2.04 0.72
CA LYS A 442 -24.71 1.43 -0.16
C LYS A 442 -24.12 0.82 -1.44
N ALA A 443 -24.30 -0.49 -1.59
CA ALA A 443 -24.10 -1.15 -2.87
C ALA A 443 -24.85 -0.37 -3.97
N PRO A 444 -24.19 0.00 -5.09
CA PRO A 444 -24.91 0.57 -6.21
C PRO A 444 -25.96 -0.45 -6.65
N GLU A 445 -27.22 -0.03 -6.68
CA GLU A 445 -28.27 -0.80 -7.34
C GLU A 445 -27.80 -1.00 -8.78
N VAL A 446 -27.48 -2.24 -9.12
CA VAL A 446 -26.99 -2.66 -10.44
C VAL A 446 -27.94 -2.13 -11.52
N LEU A 447 -27.40 -1.33 -12.44
CA LEU A 447 -28.09 -0.81 -13.63
C LEU A 447 -28.25 -1.88 -14.71
#